data_AF-A0A924H6Y8-F1
#
_entry.id   AF-A0A924H6Y8-F1
#
_cell.length_a   1.000
_cell.length_b   1.000
_cell.length_c   1.000
_cell.angle_alpha   90.00
_cell.angle_beta   90.00
_cell.angle_gamma   90.00
#
_symmetry.space_group_name_H-M   'P 1'
#
loop_
_entity.id
_entity.type
_entity.pdbx_description
1 polymer ?
#
loop_
_entity_poly.entity_id
_entity_poly.type
_entity_poly.pdbx_seq_one_letter_code
_entity_poly.pdbx_strand_id
1 'polypeptide(L)'
;MKENKEILHTAEEIAESTKQIAKTGIRQHNLERHKRVWDSLIYSHQRMDVLIISISGAGIYTSLEAIKYLNNKHLVVNGCLKYGAIAFLFAIIANFIAQKLSSRVNMCDYQIYDIEVFCDEEGIDKSRYQKQRKKLNKKSKRTDKQNKAFNRISIVLMFAGLIFLINFFATKF
;
A
#
# COMPACT_ATOMS: atom_id res chain seq x y z
N MET A 1 29.15 3.92 58.54
CA MET A 1 29.23 4.91 57.42
C MET A 1 29.43 4.26 56.05
N LYS A 2 30.22 3.19 55.89
CA LYS A 2 30.39 2.47 54.60
C LYS A 2 29.11 1.76 54.11
N GLU A 3 28.42 1.10 55.03
CA GLU A 3 27.19 0.32 54.75
C GLU A 3 26.05 1.18 54.18
N ASN A 4 25.92 2.43 54.64
CA ASN A 4 24.92 3.39 54.14
C ASN A 4 25.23 3.89 52.71
N LYS A 5 26.50 3.83 52.27
CA LYS A 5 26.90 4.19 50.89
C LYS A 5 26.64 3.06 49.91
N GLU A 6 26.83 1.80 50.31
CA GLU A 6 26.50 0.64 49.48
C GLU A 6 24.99 0.55 49.22
N ILE A 7 24.17 0.72 50.26
CA ILE A 7 22.70 0.70 50.11
C ILE A 7 22.22 1.80 49.15
N LEU A 8 22.82 2.99 49.21
CA LEU A 8 22.46 4.10 48.30
C LEU A 8 22.86 3.80 46.86
N HIS A 9 24.06 3.25 46.64
CA HIS A 9 24.56 2.89 45.31
C HIS A 9 23.71 1.79 44.67
N THR A 10 23.37 0.74 45.42
CA THR A 10 22.50 -0.34 44.92
C THR A 10 21.09 0.16 44.61
N ALA A 11 20.55 1.10 45.40
CA ALA A 11 19.26 1.72 45.12
C ALA A 11 19.25 2.57 43.84
N GLU A 12 20.34 3.32 43.57
CA GLU A 12 20.51 4.08 42.34
C GLU A 12 20.59 3.16 41.11
N GLU A 13 21.34 2.07 41.20
CA GLU A 13 21.50 1.09 40.12
C GLU A 13 20.17 0.39 39.76
N ILE A 14 19.36 0.04 40.77
CA ILE A 14 18.01 -0.53 40.58
C ILE A 14 17.07 0.50 39.95
N ALA A 15 17.13 1.76 40.37
CA ALA A 15 16.32 2.84 39.82
C ALA A 15 16.67 3.12 38.35
N GLU A 16 17.94 3.00 37.98
CA GLU A 16 18.41 3.21 36.61
C GLU A 16 18.03 2.02 35.70
N SER A 17 18.21 0.79 36.18
CA SER A 17 17.77 -0.44 35.51
C SER A 17 16.25 -0.46 35.25
N THR A 18 15.43 -0.10 36.24
CA THR A 18 13.97 -0.03 36.09
C THR A 18 13.52 1.04 35.08
N LYS A 19 14.15 2.22 35.07
CA LYS A 19 13.92 3.23 34.03
C LYS A 19 14.28 2.71 32.63
N GLN A 20 15.37 1.97 32.50
CA GLN A 20 15.82 1.41 31.24
C GLN A 20 14.89 0.30 30.74
N ILE A 21 14.39 -0.56 31.62
CA ILE A 21 13.37 -1.57 31.32
C ILE A 21 12.07 -0.91 30.85
N ALA A 22 11.58 0.10 31.59
CA ALA A 22 10.37 0.83 31.22
C ALA A 22 10.50 1.50 29.84
N LYS A 23 11.63 2.15 29.57
CA LYS A 23 11.93 2.78 28.27
C LYS A 23 11.97 1.75 27.14
N THR A 24 12.52 0.57 27.40
CA THR A 24 12.63 -0.52 26.42
C THR A 24 11.26 -1.14 26.14
N GLY A 25 10.44 -1.35 27.16
CA GLY A 25 9.06 -1.84 27.02
C GLY A 25 8.18 -0.88 26.22
N ILE A 26 8.26 0.43 26.48
CA ILE A 26 7.55 1.46 25.69
C ILE A 26 8.00 1.43 24.22
N ARG A 27 9.31 1.29 23.97
CA ARG A 27 9.85 1.19 22.61
C ARG A 27 9.32 -0.04 21.87
N GLN A 28 9.32 -1.21 22.51
CA GLN A 28 8.80 -2.44 21.93
C GLN A 28 7.30 -2.34 21.63
N HIS A 29 6.50 -1.86 22.59
CA HIS A 29 5.07 -1.63 22.39
C HIS A 29 4.78 -0.70 21.20
N ASN A 30 5.55 0.38 21.06
CA ASN A 30 5.41 1.31 19.93
C ASN A 30 5.79 0.66 18.59
N LEU A 31 6.87 -0.14 18.56
CA LEU A 31 7.29 -0.87 17.35
C LEU A 31 6.23 -1.87 16.90
N GLU A 32 5.67 -2.65 17.84
CA GLU A 32 4.60 -3.59 17.52
C GLU A 32 3.34 -2.88 17.01
N ARG A 33 2.98 -1.75 17.63
CA ARG A 33 1.84 -0.94 17.17
C ARG A 33 2.08 -0.45 15.75
N HIS A 34 3.27 0.07 15.45
CA HIS A 34 3.65 0.48 14.10
C HIS A 34 3.55 -0.67 13.10
N LYS A 35 4.08 -1.85 13.45
CA LYS A 35 3.99 -3.05 12.61
C LYS A 35 2.54 -3.44 12.31
N ARG A 36 1.68 -3.50 13.34
CA ARG A 36 0.24 -3.81 13.16
C ARG A 36 -0.46 -2.82 12.23
N VAL A 37 -0.17 -1.54 12.37
CA VAL A 37 -0.72 -0.49 11.49
C VAL A 37 -0.24 -0.68 10.05
N TRP A 38 1.04 -0.99 9.87
CA TRP A 38 1.62 -1.23 8.55
C TRP A 38 1.02 -2.46 7.85
N ASP A 39 0.92 -3.58 8.57
CA ASP A 39 0.30 -4.81 8.07
C ASP A 39 -1.16 -4.56 7.69
N SER A 40 -1.90 -3.82 8.52
CA SER A 40 -3.29 -3.43 8.24
C SER A 40 -3.42 -2.55 6.98
N LEU A 41 -2.47 -1.63 6.76
CA LEU A 41 -2.45 -0.77 5.57
C LEU A 41 -2.19 -1.59 4.30
N ILE A 42 -1.19 -2.48 4.32
CA ILE A 42 -0.89 -3.37 3.20
C ILE A 42 -2.11 -4.24 2.89
N TYR A 43 -2.70 -4.83 3.91
CA TYR A 43 -3.85 -5.71 3.78
C TYR A 43 -5.06 -4.99 3.19
N SER A 44 -5.34 -3.77 3.66
CA SER A 44 -6.42 -2.95 3.10
C SER A 44 -6.18 -2.62 1.62
N HIS A 45 -4.93 -2.37 1.22
CA HIS A 45 -4.59 -2.08 -0.18
C HIS A 45 -4.82 -3.31 -1.07
N GLN A 46 -4.36 -4.48 -0.63
CA GLN A 46 -4.57 -5.75 -1.35
C GLN A 46 -6.07 -6.07 -1.53
N ARG A 47 -6.90 -5.82 -0.50
CA ARG A 47 -8.34 -6.01 -0.62
C ARG A 47 -8.97 -5.11 -1.69
N MET A 48 -8.53 -3.86 -1.78
CA MET A 48 -9.02 -2.95 -2.82
C MET A 48 -8.62 -3.43 -4.21
N ASP A 49 -7.40 -3.93 -4.39
CA ASP A 49 -6.95 -4.48 -5.67
C ASP A 49 -7.80 -5.68 -6.11
N VAL A 50 -8.07 -6.61 -5.19
CA VAL A 50 -8.92 -7.79 -5.45
C VAL A 50 -10.34 -7.35 -5.82
N LEU A 51 -10.88 -6.35 -5.13
CA LEU A 51 -12.20 -5.79 -5.41
C LEU A 51 -12.26 -5.16 -6.81
N ILE A 52 -11.24 -4.37 -7.18
CA ILE A 52 -11.16 -3.76 -8.51
C ILE A 52 -11.12 -4.82 -9.60
N ILE A 53 -10.28 -5.84 -9.46
CA ILE A 53 -10.17 -6.92 -10.45
C ILE A 53 -11.47 -7.72 -10.53
N SER A 54 -12.09 -8.05 -9.40
CA SER A 54 -13.30 -8.87 -9.36
C SER A 54 -14.49 -8.14 -9.98
N ILE A 55 -14.75 -6.89 -9.58
CA ILE A 55 -15.86 -6.10 -10.11
C ILE A 55 -15.63 -5.77 -11.58
N SER A 56 -14.41 -5.33 -11.94
CA SER A 56 -14.10 -4.99 -13.33
C SER A 56 -14.14 -6.21 -14.24
N GLY A 57 -13.66 -7.37 -13.78
CA GLY A 57 -13.73 -8.62 -14.53
C GLY A 57 -15.17 -9.07 -14.78
N ALA A 58 -16.02 -9.04 -13.75
CA ALA A 58 -17.45 -9.32 -13.90
C ALA A 58 -18.14 -8.30 -14.83
N GLY A 59 -17.79 -7.02 -14.72
CA GLY A 59 -18.30 -5.94 -15.57
C GLY A 59 -17.92 -6.12 -17.04
N ILE A 60 -16.66 -6.46 -17.34
CA ILE A 60 -16.18 -6.76 -18.70
C ILE A 60 -16.94 -7.97 -19.26
N TYR A 61 -17.02 -9.06 -18.50
CA TYR A 61 -17.72 -10.27 -18.93
C TYR A 61 -19.19 -9.96 -19.28
N THR A 62 -19.90 -9.30 -18.36
CA THR A 62 -21.29 -8.89 -18.56
C THR A 62 -21.45 -7.99 -19.78
N SER A 63 -20.53 -7.05 -19.99
CA SER A 63 -20.57 -6.13 -21.13
C SER A 63 -20.37 -6.87 -22.46
N LEU A 64 -19.42 -7.82 -22.51
CA LEU A 64 -19.16 -8.62 -23.71
C LEU A 64 -20.31 -9.56 -24.04
N GLU A 65 -20.90 -10.20 -23.03
CA GLU A 65 -22.06 -11.08 -23.23
C GLU A 65 -23.29 -10.29 -23.70
N ALA A 66 -23.53 -9.10 -23.14
CA ALA A 66 -24.59 -8.20 -23.61
C ALA A 66 -24.36 -7.75 -25.07
N ILE A 67 -23.13 -7.37 -25.43
CA ILE A 67 -22.76 -7.02 -26.81
C ILE A 67 -23.03 -8.21 -27.76
N LYS A 68 -22.61 -9.42 -27.37
CA LYS A 68 -22.82 -10.64 -28.16
C LYS A 68 -24.31 -10.94 -28.33
N TYR A 69 -25.10 -10.82 -27.27
CA TYR A 69 -26.55 -11.02 -27.31
C TYR A 69 -27.23 -10.05 -28.29
N LEU A 70 -26.93 -8.74 -28.18
CA LEU A 70 -27.49 -7.73 -29.08
C LEU A 70 -27.10 -7.97 -30.54
N ASN A 71 -25.84 -8.35 -30.78
CA ASN A 71 -25.34 -8.62 -32.12
C ASN A 71 -26.04 -9.85 -32.75
N ASN A 72 -26.27 -10.90 -31.97
CA ASN A 72 -27.02 -12.08 -32.41
C ASN A 72 -28.50 -11.78 -32.71
N LYS A 73 -29.07 -10.74 -32.09
CA LYS A 73 -30.43 -10.26 -32.35
C LYS A 73 -30.48 -9.18 -33.44
N HIS A 74 -29.36 -8.87 -34.10
CA HIS A 74 -29.22 -7.77 -35.06
C HIS A 74 -29.66 -6.40 -34.51
N LEU A 75 -29.54 -6.20 -33.19
CA LEU A 75 -29.83 -4.93 -32.53
C LEU A 75 -28.60 -4.03 -32.51
N VAL A 76 -28.81 -2.72 -32.56
CA VAL A 76 -27.73 -1.74 -32.53
C VAL A 76 -27.02 -1.77 -31.17
N VAL A 77 -25.73 -2.09 -31.18
CA VAL A 77 -24.89 -2.07 -29.98
C VAL A 77 -24.59 -0.63 -29.57
N ASN A 78 -25.11 -0.22 -28.42
CA ASN A 78 -24.88 1.11 -27.87
C ASN A 78 -23.40 1.29 -27.47
N GLY A 79 -22.85 2.48 -27.72
CA GLY A 79 -21.51 2.88 -27.26
C GLY A 79 -21.32 2.77 -25.75
N CYS A 80 -22.38 2.94 -24.94
CA CYS A 80 -22.30 2.81 -23.47
C CYS A 80 -21.66 1.48 -23.01
N LEU A 81 -22.04 0.35 -23.61
CA LEU A 81 -21.46 -0.96 -23.28
C LEU A 81 -19.98 -1.05 -23.65
N LYS A 82 -19.61 -0.51 -24.82
CA LYS A 82 -18.23 -0.51 -25.29
C LYS A 82 -17.34 0.36 -24.39
N TYR A 83 -17.79 1.58 -24.09
CA TYR A 83 -17.05 2.50 -23.22
C TYR A 83 -16.99 1.98 -21.78
N GLY A 84 -18.05 1.33 -21.28
CA GLY A 84 -18.05 0.67 -19.97
C GLY A 84 -17.02 -0.46 -19.88
N ALA A 85 -17.00 -1.37 -20.86
CA ALA A 85 -16.02 -2.46 -20.93
C ALA A 85 -14.57 -1.92 -21.01
N ILE A 86 -14.35 -0.89 -21.82
CA ILE A 86 -13.04 -0.23 -21.94
C ILE A 86 -12.63 0.44 -20.61
N ALA A 87 -13.56 1.12 -19.93
CA ALA A 87 -13.29 1.73 -18.63
C ALA A 87 -12.87 0.69 -17.58
N PHE A 88 -13.57 -0.44 -17.49
CA PHE A 88 -13.19 -1.56 -16.62
C PHE A 88 -11.82 -2.14 -16.97
N LEU A 89 -11.51 -2.29 -18.25
CA LEU A 89 -10.19 -2.78 -18.68
C LEU A 89 -9.07 -1.82 -18.24
N PHE A 90 -9.25 -0.51 -18.45
CA PHE A 90 -8.28 0.48 -17.98
C PHE A 90 -8.21 0.53 -16.45
N ALA A 91 -9.29 0.25 -15.73
CA ALA A 91 -9.27 0.13 -14.27
C ALA A 91 -8.31 -0.99 -13.82
N ILE A 92 -8.39 -2.17 -14.45
CA ILE A 92 -7.51 -3.31 -14.17
C ILE A 92 -6.05 -2.98 -14.51
N ILE A 93 -5.80 -2.36 -15.68
CA ILE A 93 -4.45 -2.00 -16.11
C ILE A 93 -3.82 -0.98 -15.15
N ALA A 94 -4.57 0.07 -14.78
CA ALA A 94 -4.11 1.07 -13.81
C ALA A 94 -3.82 0.45 -12.44
N ASN A 95 -4.66 -0.49 -12.00
CA ASN A 95 -4.47 -1.25 -10.76
C ASN A 95 -3.18 -2.08 -10.77
N PHE A 96 -2.91 -2.79 -11.87
CA PHE A 96 -1.69 -3.56 -12.04
C PHE A 96 -0.43 -2.68 -12.03
N ILE A 97 -0.49 -1.50 -12.68
CA ILE A 97 0.61 -0.53 -12.64
C ILE A 97 0.84 -0.03 -11.22
N ALA A 98 -0.22 0.25 -10.45
CA ALA A 98 -0.12 0.64 -9.04
C ALA A 98 0.62 -0.44 -8.22
N GLN A 99 0.21 -1.71 -8.33
CA GLN A 99 0.89 -2.83 -7.66
C GLN A 99 2.38 -2.92 -7.99
N LYS A 100 2.73 -2.75 -9.27
CA LYS A 100 4.14 -2.75 -9.72
C LYS A 100 4.94 -1.57 -9.13
N LEU A 101 4.33 -0.40 -9.00
CA LEU A 101 4.96 0.77 -8.36
C LEU A 101 5.12 0.56 -6.86
N SER A 102 4.11 -0.02 -6.19
CA SER A 102 4.15 -0.39 -4.78
C SER A 102 5.30 -1.35 -4.47
N SER A 103 5.50 -2.39 -5.29
CA SER A 103 6.64 -3.30 -5.17
C SER A 103 8.00 -2.56 -5.23
N ARG A 104 8.13 -1.53 -6.08
CA ARG A 104 9.36 -0.73 -6.17
C ARG A 104 9.60 0.15 -4.95
N VAL A 105 8.54 0.67 -4.33
CA VAL A 105 8.61 1.42 -3.07
C VAL A 105 9.13 0.50 -1.98
N ASN A 106 8.53 -0.68 -1.82
CA ASN A 106 8.94 -1.67 -0.84
C ASN A 106 10.41 -2.10 -1.02
N MET A 107 10.87 -2.24 -2.26
CA MET A 107 12.29 -2.53 -2.53
C MET A 107 13.23 -1.39 -2.11
N CYS A 108 12.82 -0.14 -2.32
CA CYS A 108 13.62 1.01 -1.86
C CYS A 108 13.67 1.08 -0.33
N ASP A 109 12.55 0.79 0.33
CA ASP A 109 12.46 0.80 1.79
C ASP A 109 13.26 -0.36 2.40
N TYR A 110 13.24 -1.54 1.76
CA TYR A 110 14.12 -2.67 2.09
C TYR A 110 15.60 -2.27 2.02
N GLN A 111 16.03 -1.62 0.93
CA GLN A 111 17.42 -1.15 0.79
C GLN A 111 17.81 -0.10 1.84
N ILE A 112 16.87 0.74 2.28
CA ILE A 112 17.13 1.70 3.36
C ILE A 112 17.30 0.98 4.69
N TYR A 113 16.45 -0.01 4.97
CA TYR A 113 16.54 -0.82 6.19
C TYR A 113 17.82 -1.64 6.24
N ASP A 114 18.22 -2.25 5.13
CA ASP A 114 19.46 -3.03 5.00
C ASP A 114 20.70 -2.18 5.31
N ILE A 115 20.75 -0.93 4.82
CA ILE A 115 21.80 0.04 5.17
C ILE A 115 21.78 0.37 6.67
N GLU A 116 20.59 0.47 7.28
CA GLU A 116 20.47 0.78 8.71
C GLU A 116 20.97 -0.36 9.59
N VAL A 117 20.60 -1.59 9.27
CA VAL A 117 21.06 -2.81 9.96
C VAL A 117 22.58 -2.95 9.81
N PHE A 118 23.11 -2.84 8.60
CA PHE A 118 24.56 -2.92 8.35
C PHE A 118 25.35 -1.87 9.15
N CYS A 119 24.87 -0.62 9.22
CA CYS A 119 25.55 0.41 10.03
C CYS A 119 25.50 0.11 11.53
N ASP A 120 24.40 -0.47 12.02
CA ASP A 120 24.25 -0.82 13.43
C ASP A 120 25.12 -2.03 13.82
N GLU A 121 25.27 -3.02 12.93
CA GLU A 121 26.11 -4.21 13.14
C GLU A 121 27.62 -3.90 13.07
N GLU A 122 28.05 -3.10 12.09
CA GLU A 122 29.46 -2.76 11.88
C GLU A 122 29.92 -1.54 12.70
N GLY A 123 29.01 -0.90 13.47
CA GLY A 123 29.30 0.32 14.23
C GLY A 123 29.70 1.52 13.36
N ILE A 124 29.29 1.53 12.08
CA ILE A 124 29.66 2.56 11.11
C ILE A 124 28.72 3.76 11.26
N ASP A 125 29.27 4.97 11.20
CA ASP A 125 28.46 6.19 11.21
C ASP A 125 27.52 6.25 9.99
N LYS A 126 26.21 6.29 10.29
CA LYS A 126 25.11 6.42 9.33
C LYS A 126 25.24 7.65 8.43
N SER A 127 26.00 8.67 8.84
CA SER A 127 26.28 9.86 8.03
C SER A 127 26.96 9.51 6.70
N ARG A 128 27.79 8.46 6.67
CA ARG A 128 28.53 8.00 5.48
C ARG A 128 27.59 7.58 4.34
N TYR A 129 26.42 7.03 4.69
CA TYR A 129 25.40 6.57 3.73
C TYR A 129 24.24 7.54 3.55
N GLN A 130 24.30 8.73 4.15
CA GLN A 130 23.20 9.70 4.12
C GLN A 130 22.84 10.13 2.70
N LYS A 131 23.83 10.29 1.79
CA LYS A 131 23.60 10.61 0.37
C LYS A 131 22.80 9.50 -0.33
N GLN A 132 23.15 8.23 -0.08
CA GLN A 132 22.47 7.08 -0.67
C GLN A 132 21.04 6.95 -0.13
N ARG A 133 20.84 7.08 1.19
CA ARG A 133 19.51 7.11 1.82
C ARG A 133 18.64 8.22 1.26
N LYS A 134 19.17 9.45 1.11
CA LYS A 134 18.42 10.57 0.51
C LYS A 134 18.00 10.28 -0.94
N LYS A 135 18.86 9.65 -1.73
CA LYS A 135 18.55 9.28 -3.13
C LYS A 135 17.45 8.21 -3.19
N LEU A 136 17.55 7.17 -2.37
CA LEU A 136 16.53 6.11 -2.27
C LEU A 136 15.19 6.66 -1.77
N ASN A 137 15.20 7.49 -0.72
CA ASN A 137 14.00 8.09 -0.17
C ASN A 137 13.31 9.03 -1.20
N LYS A 138 14.08 9.85 -1.94
CA LYS A 138 13.51 10.69 -3.02
C LYS A 138 12.87 9.84 -4.12
N LYS A 139 13.49 8.71 -4.49
CA LYS A 139 12.94 7.77 -5.47
C LYS A 139 11.66 7.11 -4.95
N SER A 140 11.71 6.56 -3.72
CA SER A 140 10.58 5.95 -3.02
C SER A 140 9.38 6.90 -2.98
N LYS A 141 9.56 8.15 -2.51
CA LYS A 141 8.50 9.18 -2.48
C LYS A 141 7.89 9.49 -3.84
N ARG A 142 8.68 9.56 -4.91
CA ARG A 142 8.17 9.83 -6.26
C ARG A 142 7.33 8.65 -6.75
N THR A 143 7.81 7.43 -6.53
CA THR A 143 7.10 6.21 -6.92
C THR A 143 5.83 6.01 -6.09
N ASP A 144 5.84 6.30 -4.80
CA ASP A 144 4.66 6.28 -3.92
C ASP A 144 3.60 7.27 -4.38
N LYS A 145 4.00 8.50 -4.75
CA LYS A 145 3.06 9.48 -5.32
C LYS A 145 2.40 8.98 -6.61
N GLN A 146 3.17 8.33 -7.48
CA GLN A 146 2.63 7.73 -8.70
C GLN A 146 1.69 6.57 -8.37
N ASN A 147 2.08 5.69 -7.44
CA ASN A 147 1.26 4.57 -6.98
C ASN A 147 -0.12 5.06 -6.49
N LYS A 148 -0.14 6.04 -5.59
CA LYS A 148 -1.38 6.64 -5.07
C LYS A 148 -2.26 7.24 -6.17
N ALA A 149 -1.65 7.86 -7.18
CA ALA A 149 -2.39 8.41 -8.32
C ALA A 149 -3.03 7.30 -9.17
N PHE A 150 -2.27 6.26 -9.55
CA PHE A 150 -2.79 5.14 -10.33
C PHE A 150 -3.89 4.37 -9.59
N ASN A 151 -3.74 4.15 -8.28
CA ASN A 151 -4.77 3.52 -7.47
C ASN A 151 -6.06 4.37 -7.39
N ARG A 152 -5.94 5.70 -7.33
CA ARG A 152 -7.12 6.57 -7.39
C ARG A 152 -7.79 6.51 -8.76
N ILE A 153 -6.99 6.49 -9.83
CA ILE A 153 -7.48 6.41 -11.20
C ILE A 153 -8.22 5.08 -11.44
N SER A 154 -7.67 3.95 -10.96
CA SER A 154 -8.33 2.65 -11.10
C SER A 154 -9.70 2.61 -10.43
N ILE A 155 -9.81 3.15 -9.22
CA ILE A 155 -11.10 3.25 -8.50
C ILE A 155 -12.10 4.10 -9.28
N VAL A 156 -11.70 5.29 -9.75
CA VAL A 156 -12.58 6.17 -10.53
C VAL A 156 -13.03 5.52 -11.83
N LEU A 157 -12.12 4.84 -12.55
CA LEU A 157 -12.44 4.12 -13.79
C LEU A 157 -13.41 2.95 -13.55
N MET A 158 -13.23 2.20 -12.47
CA MET A 158 -14.15 1.13 -12.09
C MET A 158 -15.56 1.68 -11.84
N PHE A 159 -15.70 2.78 -11.09
CA PHE A 159 -17.00 3.41 -10.87
C PHE A 159 -17.61 3.97 -12.16
N ALA A 160 -16.80 4.60 -13.02
CA ALA A 160 -17.26 5.05 -14.33
C ALA A 160 -17.80 3.88 -15.18
N GLY A 161 -17.10 2.75 -15.20
CA GLY A 161 -17.55 1.52 -15.86
C GLY A 161 -18.90 1.04 -15.33
N LEU A 162 -19.08 1.02 -14.00
CA LEU A 162 -20.36 0.67 -13.38
C LEU A 162 -21.49 1.62 -13.77
N ILE A 163 -21.24 2.93 -13.79
CA ILE A 163 -22.23 3.92 -14.18
C ILE A 163 -22.65 3.72 -15.65
N PHE A 164 -21.71 3.45 -16.55
CA PHE A 164 -22.05 3.16 -17.95
C PHE A 164 -22.87 1.87 -18.09
N LEU A 165 -22.52 0.82 -17.33
CA LEU A 165 -23.22 -0.45 -17.34
C LEU A 165 -24.66 -0.30 -16.83
N ILE A 166 -24.85 0.37 -15.68
CA ILE A 166 -26.16 0.61 -15.08
C ILE A 166 -27.03 1.47 -16.02
N ASN A 167 -26.48 2.57 -16.56
CA ASN A 167 -27.23 3.42 -17.48
C ASN A 167 -27.67 2.65 -18.74
N PHE A 168 -26.84 1.74 -19.25
CA PHE A 168 -27.23 0.91 -20.37
C PHE A 168 -28.44 0.02 -20.01
N PHE A 169 -28.38 -0.71 -18.90
CA PHE A 169 -29.48 -1.59 -18.50
C PHE A 169 -30.74 -0.84 -18.07
N ALA A 170 -30.62 0.33 -17.44
CA ALA A 170 -31.78 1.10 -16.98
C ALA A 170 -32.53 1.84 -18.10
N THR A 171 -31.88 2.09 -19.25
CA THR A 171 -32.49 2.86 -20.37
C THR A 171 -32.89 2.01 -21.56
N LYS A 172 -32.33 0.80 -21.69
CA LYS A 172 -32.57 -0.10 -22.84
C LYS A 172 -33.24 -1.42 -22.47
N PHE A 173 -33.42 -1.69 -21.19
CA PHE A 173 -34.24 -2.75 -20.64
C PHE A 173 -35.43 -2.12 -19.92
#